data_AF-A0A0E3NH40-F1
#
_entry.id   AF-A0A0E3NH40-F1
#
_cell.length_a   1.000
_cell.length_b   1.000
_cell.length_c   1.000
_cell.angle_alpha   90.00
_cell.angle_beta   90.00
_cell.angle_gamma   90.00
#
_symmetry.space_group_name_H-M   'P 1'
#
loop_
_entity.id
_entity.type
_entity.pdbx_description
1 polymer ?
#
loop_
_entity_poly.entity_id
_entity_poly.type
_entity_poly.pdbx_seq_one_letter_code
_entity_poly.pdbx_strand_id
1 'polypeptide(L)'
;MIQKTQWITPAGLLITLVLIFIFQGNNIINYPLHILLIAIPLVLQTYLIFGIGYAGAKYLKIPYREAAPSTFIGASNFFELAVAVALILFGMESGAALATVVGVLVEVPVMLSLVKIMNRNRKKYRF
;
A
#
# COMPACT_ATOMS: atom_id res chain seq x y z
N MET A 1 24.51 -4.07 -17.33
CA MET A 1 24.28 -2.62 -17.53
C MET A 1 23.03 -2.07 -16.83
N ILE A 2 22.20 -2.88 -16.14
CA ILE A 2 20.91 -2.46 -15.55
C ILE A 2 21.03 -2.04 -14.06
N GLN A 3 22.19 -2.23 -13.42
CA GLN A 3 22.31 -2.10 -11.96
C GLN A 3 22.40 -0.69 -11.36
N LYS A 4 22.76 0.34 -12.14
CA LYS A 4 22.96 1.69 -11.57
C LYS A 4 21.69 2.53 -11.44
N THR A 5 20.64 2.24 -12.21
CA THR A 5 19.41 3.05 -12.27
C THR A 5 18.35 2.65 -11.23
N GLN A 6 18.52 1.51 -10.53
CA GLN A 6 17.53 1.01 -9.57
C GLN A 6 17.26 1.89 -8.36
N TRP A 7 18.12 2.85 -8.07
CA TRP A 7 17.90 3.82 -6.99
C TRP A 7 17.02 4.99 -7.42
N ILE A 8 16.90 5.24 -8.72
CA ILE A 8 16.18 6.41 -9.25
C ILE A 8 14.67 6.22 -9.09
N THR A 9 14.15 5.01 -9.31
CA THR A 9 12.72 4.71 -9.18
C THR A 9 12.20 4.87 -7.74
N PRO A 10 12.78 4.20 -6.71
CA PRO A 10 12.35 4.39 -5.33
C PRO A 10 12.62 5.82 -4.83
N ALA A 11 13.69 6.48 -5.28
CA ALA A 11 13.92 7.88 -4.93
C ALA A 11 12.84 8.81 -5.52
N GLY A 12 12.47 8.64 -6.79
CA GLY A 12 11.40 9.42 -7.43
C GLY A 12 10.02 9.20 -6.78
N LEU A 13 9.71 7.95 -6.42
CA LEU A 13 8.51 7.60 -5.66
C LEU A 13 8.49 8.29 -4.29
N LEU A 14 9.59 8.21 -3.53
CA LEU A 14 9.70 8.86 -2.22
C LEU A 14 9.64 10.39 -2.31
N ILE A 15 10.25 10.99 -3.32
CA ILE A 15 10.15 12.45 -3.54
C ILE A 15 8.70 12.84 -3.82
N THR A 16 8.01 12.11 -4.69
CA THR A 16 6.61 12.36 -5.04
C THR A 16 5.72 12.23 -3.81
N LEU A 17 5.93 11.18 -3.01
CA LEU A 17 5.28 10.96 -1.72
C LEU A 17 5.46 12.17 -0.79
N VAL A 18 6.71 12.62 -0.59
CA VAL A 18 7.02 13.77 0.28
C VAL A 18 6.34 15.05 -0.22
N LEU A 19 6.38 15.31 -1.52
CA LEU A 19 5.72 16.48 -2.11
C LEU A 19 4.21 16.46 -1.87
N ILE A 20 3.57 15.32 -2.11
CA ILE A 20 2.13 15.13 -1.87
C ILE A 20 1.79 15.43 -0.40
N PHE A 21 2.60 14.94 0.55
CA PHE A 21 2.39 15.21 1.98
C PHE A 21 2.54 16.68 2.34
N ILE A 22 3.52 17.37 1.76
CA ILE A 22 3.72 18.80 2.01
C ILE A 22 2.49 19.59 1.54
N PHE A 23 1.96 19.28 0.34
CA PHE A 23 0.79 19.98 -0.20
C PHE A 23 -0.52 19.65 0.54
N GLN A 24 -0.67 18.43 1.07
CA GLN A 24 -1.89 17.99 1.76
C GLN A 24 -1.82 18.05 3.30
N GLY A 25 -0.68 18.49 3.86
CA GLY A 25 -0.42 18.46 5.30
C GLY A 25 -1.44 19.24 6.14
N ASN A 26 -1.92 20.39 5.65
CA ASN A 26 -2.91 21.19 6.36
C ASN A 26 -4.27 20.46 6.44
N ASN A 27 -4.69 19.82 5.34
CA ASN A 27 -5.93 19.03 5.29
C ASN A 27 -5.85 17.78 6.17
N ILE A 28 -4.66 17.18 6.27
CA ILE A 28 -4.42 16.03 7.14
C ILE A 28 -4.62 16.39 8.63
N ILE A 29 -4.16 17.57 9.05
CA ILE A 29 -4.25 18.02 10.44
C ILE A 29 -5.68 18.46 10.79
N ASN A 30 -6.37 19.13 9.87
CA ASN A 30 -7.70 19.70 10.12
C ASN A 30 -8.83 18.66 10.13
N TYR A 31 -8.65 17.49 9.48
CA TYR A 31 -9.70 16.49 9.29
C TYR A 31 -9.34 15.07 9.80
N PRO A 32 -8.94 14.90 11.07
CA PRO A 32 -8.45 13.61 11.58
C PRO A 32 -9.51 12.50 11.58
N LEU A 33 -10.79 12.85 11.76
CA LEU A 33 -11.90 11.87 11.73
C LEU A 33 -12.10 11.29 10.33
N HIS A 34 -11.98 12.11 9.27
CA HIS A 34 -12.10 11.61 7.90
C HIS A 34 -10.96 10.65 7.55
N ILE A 35 -9.75 10.95 8.01
CA ILE A 35 -8.59 10.06 7.86
C ILE A 35 -8.88 8.70 8.49
N LEU A 36 -9.38 8.68 9.71
CA LEU A 36 -9.66 7.43 10.43
C LEU A 36 -10.74 6.61 9.71
N LEU A 37 -11.81 7.28 9.26
CA LEU A 37 -12.90 6.66 8.50
C LEU A 37 -12.43 6.05 7.17
N ILE A 38 -11.39 6.60 6.55
CA ILE A 38 -10.80 6.08 5.30
C ILE A 38 -9.77 4.99 5.60
N ALA A 39 -8.95 5.18 6.62
CA ALA A 39 -7.89 4.26 7.00
C ALA A 39 -8.46 2.90 7.44
N ILE A 40 -9.55 2.87 8.22
CA ILE A 40 -10.13 1.61 8.72
C ILE A 40 -10.55 0.66 7.58
N PRO A 41 -11.38 1.09 6.61
CA PRO A 41 -11.73 0.26 5.45
C PRO A 41 -10.52 -0.19 4.64
N LEU A 42 -9.55 0.69 4.41
CA LEU A 42 -8.35 0.37 3.63
C LEU A 42 -7.49 -0.70 4.31
N VAL A 43 -7.21 -0.52 5.60
CA VAL A 43 -6.49 -1.52 6.40
C VAL A 43 -7.23 -2.85 6.35
N LEU A 44 -8.52 -2.83 6.64
CA LEU A 44 -9.34 -4.03 6.65
C LEU A 44 -9.30 -4.75 5.30
N GLN A 45 -9.48 -4.01 4.20
CA GLN A 45 -9.42 -4.53 2.84
C GLN A 45 -8.08 -5.21 2.55
N THR A 46 -6.97 -4.54 2.82
CA THR A 46 -5.62 -5.07 2.55
C THR A 46 -5.35 -6.35 3.35
N TYR A 47 -5.69 -6.38 4.63
CA TYR A 47 -5.55 -7.58 5.45
C TYR A 47 -6.48 -8.72 5.00
N LEU A 48 -7.70 -8.40 4.56
CA LEU A 48 -8.66 -9.40 4.06
C LEU A 48 -8.14 -10.05 2.79
N ILE A 49 -7.74 -9.26 1.79
CA ILE A 49 -7.25 -9.79 0.52
C ILE A 49 -5.95 -10.57 0.74
N PHE A 50 -5.05 -10.07 1.59
CA PHE A 50 -3.86 -10.82 1.98
C PHE A 50 -4.21 -12.14 2.67
N GLY A 51 -5.19 -12.13 3.59
CA GLY A 51 -5.63 -13.32 4.30
C GLY A 51 -6.23 -14.38 3.36
N ILE A 52 -7.05 -13.97 2.42
CA ILE A 52 -7.64 -14.84 1.38
C ILE A 52 -6.53 -15.42 0.49
N GLY A 53 -5.60 -14.58 0.00
CA GLY A 53 -4.48 -15.03 -0.82
C GLY A 53 -3.57 -16.00 -0.07
N TYR A 54 -3.25 -15.71 1.19
CA TYR A 54 -2.46 -16.57 2.07
C TYR A 54 -3.13 -17.93 2.28
N ALA A 55 -4.43 -17.93 2.60
CA ALA A 55 -5.21 -19.14 2.82
C ALA A 55 -5.34 -19.97 1.54
N GLY A 56 -5.62 -19.32 0.41
CA GLY A 56 -5.71 -19.96 -0.90
C GLY A 56 -4.38 -20.59 -1.32
N ALA A 57 -3.27 -19.86 -1.20
CA ALA A 57 -1.94 -20.37 -1.51
C ALA A 57 -1.55 -21.56 -0.61
N LYS A 58 -1.98 -21.55 0.65
CA LYS A 58 -1.76 -22.66 1.58
C LYS A 58 -2.63 -23.88 1.25
N TYR A 59 -3.90 -23.68 0.90
CA TYR A 59 -4.82 -24.76 0.51
C TYR A 59 -4.33 -25.47 -0.76
N LEU A 60 -3.82 -24.70 -1.73
CA LEU A 60 -3.25 -25.20 -2.97
C LEU A 60 -1.80 -25.73 -2.84
N LYS A 61 -1.22 -25.68 -1.63
CA LYS A 61 0.17 -26.10 -1.34
C LYS A 61 1.22 -25.44 -2.24
N ILE A 62 1.03 -24.17 -2.58
CA ILE A 62 1.97 -23.41 -3.42
C ILE A 62 3.27 -23.15 -2.63
N PRO A 63 4.46 -23.36 -3.22
CA PRO A 63 5.73 -23.05 -2.57
C PRO A 63 5.82 -21.59 -2.15
N TYR A 64 6.49 -21.31 -1.03
CA TYR A 64 6.64 -19.95 -0.49
C TYR A 64 7.14 -18.92 -1.51
N ARG A 65 8.02 -19.34 -2.44
CA ARG A 65 8.62 -18.45 -3.46
C ARG A 65 7.58 -17.83 -4.38
N GLU A 66 6.47 -18.52 -4.64
CA GLU A 66 5.38 -18.04 -5.49
C GLU A 66 4.19 -17.55 -4.65
N ALA A 67 3.91 -18.21 -3.52
CA ALA A 67 2.82 -17.85 -2.62
C ALA A 67 2.98 -16.44 -2.03
N ALA A 68 4.20 -16.07 -1.62
CA ALA A 68 4.47 -14.77 -1.04
C ALA A 68 4.19 -13.62 -2.03
N PRO A 69 4.85 -13.54 -3.20
CA PRO A 69 4.59 -12.47 -4.15
C PRO A 69 3.14 -12.46 -4.65
N SER A 70 2.53 -13.62 -4.92
CA SER A 70 1.13 -13.69 -5.34
C SER A 70 0.17 -13.07 -4.31
N THR A 71 0.37 -13.33 -3.03
CA THR A 71 -0.46 -12.78 -1.95
C THR A 71 -0.27 -11.25 -1.84
N PHE A 72 0.95 -10.75 -2.02
CA PHE A 72 1.22 -9.31 -2.00
C PHE A 72 0.64 -8.60 -3.21
N ILE A 73 0.73 -9.16 -4.42
CA ILE A 73 0.15 -8.56 -5.63
C ILE A 73 -1.35 -8.34 -5.48
N GLY A 74 -2.07 -9.28 -4.87
CA GLY A 74 -3.50 -9.13 -4.62
C GLY A 74 -3.83 -8.05 -3.58
N ALA A 75 -3.00 -7.91 -2.55
CA ALA A 75 -3.27 -6.99 -1.44
C ALA A 75 -2.83 -5.54 -1.71
N SER A 76 -1.85 -5.33 -2.60
CA SER A 76 -1.30 -4.01 -2.92
C SER A 76 -2.23 -3.17 -3.80
N ASN A 77 -2.24 -1.87 -3.56
CA ASN A 77 -2.87 -0.87 -4.42
C ASN A 77 -1.79 0.04 -5.03
N PHE A 78 -2.13 0.74 -6.11
CA PHE A 78 -1.26 1.75 -6.72
C PHE A 78 -1.69 3.14 -6.30
N PHE A 79 -1.46 3.51 -5.04
CA PHE A 79 -1.95 4.80 -4.54
C PHE A 79 -1.24 5.99 -5.20
N GLU A 80 0.02 5.90 -5.61
CA GLU A 80 0.72 7.02 -6.26
C GLU A 80 0.08 7.41 -7.60
N LEU A 81 -0.41 6.42 -8.36
CA LEU A 81 -1.20 6.69 -9.56
C LEU A 81 -2.58 7.25 -9.19
N ALA A 82 -3.21 6.71 -8.14
CA ALA A 82 -4.52 7.18 -7.68
C ALA A 82 -4.48 8.65 -7.23
N VAL A 83 -3.42 9.07 -6.52
CA VAL A 83 -3.24 10.47 -6.12
C VAL A 83 -3.09 11.37 -7.34
N ALA A 84 -2.27 10.99 -8.32
CA ALA A 84 -2.11 11.78 -9.53
C ALA A 84 -3.45 11.99 -10.26
N VAL A 85 -4.24 10.92 -10.42
CA VAL A 85 -5.57 10.98 -11.05
C VAL A 85 -6.54 11.83 -10.23
N ALA A 86 -6.55 11.68 -8.90
CA ALA A 86 -7.45 12.43 -8.03
C ALA A 86 -7.15 13.94 -8.06
N LEU A 87 -5.87 14.31 -8.04
CA LEU A 87 -5.43 15.70 -8.13
C LEU A 87 -5.80 16.32 -9.49
N ILE A 88 -5.66 15.57 -10.59
CA ILE A 88 -5.97 16.06 -11.94
C ILE A 88 -7.48 16.23 -12.15
N LEU A 89 -8.29 15.26 -11.70
CA LEU A 89 -9.72 15.24 -11.99
C LEU A 89 -10.57 16.02 -10.98
N PHE A 90 -10.18 16.01 -9.70
CA PHE A 90 -10.99 16.58 -8.61
C PHE A 90 -10.32 17.78 -7.92
N GLY A 91 -9.05 18.05 -8.21
CA GLY A 91 -8.29 19.15 -7.58
C GLY A 91 -7.80 18.82 -6.17
N MET A 92 -6.89 19.67 -5.65
CA MET A 92 -6.23 19.49 -4.34
C MET A 92 -7.18 19.57 -3.14
N GLU A 93 -8.20 20.42 -3.20
CA GLU A 93 -9.12 20.66 -2.07
C GLU A 93 -10.21 19.58 -1.94
N SER A 94 -10.24 18.60 -2.84
CA SER A 94 -11.29 17.58 -2.84
C SER A 94 -11.04 16.50 -1.77
N GLY A 95 -12.13 15.99 -1.18
CA GLY A 95 -12.07 14.82 -0.29
C GLY A 95 -11.53 13.56 -0.98
N ALA A 96 -11.67 13.47 -2.30
CA ALA A 96 -11.08 12.38 -3.10
C ALA A 96 -9.54 12.45 -3.12
N ALA A 97 -8.96 13.63 -3.30
CA ALA A 97 -7.52 13.82 -3.20
C ALA A 97 -7.04 13.46 -1.79
N LEU A 98 -7.70 13.95 -0.73
CA LEU A 98 -7.35 13.60 0.66
C LEU A 98 -7.36 12.08 0.89
N ALA A 99 -8.40 11.38 0.42
CA ALA A 99 -8.53 9.93 0.59
C ALA A 99 -7.37 9.14 -0.05
N THR A 100 -6.95 9.52 -1.25
CA THR A 100 -5.84 8.84 -1.94
C THR A 100 -4.50 9.04 -1.23
N VAL A 101 -4.24 10.24 -0.70
CA VAL A 101 -3.00 10.54 0.04
C VAL A 101 -2.94 9.80 1.38
N VAL A 102 -4.07 9.78 2.09
CA VAL A 102 -4.22 8.97 3.31
C VAL A 102 -3.97 7.49 3.00
N GLY A 103 -4.47 7.01 1.86
CA GLY A 103 -4.21 5.66 1.39
C GLY A 103 -2.73 5.32 1.31
N VAL A 104 -1.91 6.18 0.69
CA VAL A 104 -0.45 5.96 0.63
C VAL A 104 0.18 5.94 2.02
N LEU A 105 -0.24 6.85 2.93
CA LEU A 105 0.29 6.92 4.30
C LEU A 105 0.09 5.60 5.05
N VAL A 106 -1.09 5.02 4.88
CA VAL A 106 -1.51 3.81 5.60
C VAL A 106 -0.98 2.54 4.92
N GLU A 107 -0.88 2.52 3.60
CA GLU A 107 -0.46 1.34 2.85
C GLU A 107 0.96 0.91 3.21
N VAL A 108 1.94 1.82 3.17
CA VAL A 108 3.35 1.48 3.42
C VAL A 108 3.56 0.76 4.76
N PRO A 109 3.09 1.26 5.93
CA PRO A 109 3.25 0.57 7.20
C PRO A 109 2.47 -0.76 7.25
N VAL A 110 1.27 -0.82 6.66
CA VAL A 110 0.50 -2.07 6.58
C VAL A 110 1.28 -3.12 5.78
N MET A 111 1.85 -2.75 4.64
CA MET A 111 2.61 -3.66 3.80
C MET A 111 3.87 -4.16 4.50
N LEU A 112 4.62 -3.29 5.19
CA LEU A 112 5.76 -3.71 6.01
C LEU A 112 5.34 -4.69 7.13
N SER A 113 4.17 -4.47 7.74
CA SER A 113 3.63 -5.38 8.74
C SER A 113 3.29 -6.77 8.15
N LEU A 114 2.70 -6.80 6.95
CA LEU A 114 2.35 -8.03 6.23
C LEU A 114 3.59 -8.80 5.79
N VAL A 115 4.63 -8.10 5.32
CA VAL A 115 5.95 -8.70 5.03
C VAL A 115 6.52 -9.37 6.27
N LYS A 116 6.45 -8.71 7.43
CA LYS A 116 6.89 -9.29 8.71
C LYS A 116 6.07 -10.55 9.08
N ILE A 117 4.76 -10.52 8.87
CA ILE A 117 3.87 -11.67 9.11
C ILE A 117 4.22 -12.83 8.16
N MET A 118 4.38 -12.57 6.87
CA MET A 118 4.71 -13.57 5.86
C MET A 118 6.07 -14.22 6.16
N ASN A 119 7.09 -13.42 6.46
CA ASN A 119 8.42 -13.92 6.81
C ASN A 119 8.41 -14.77 8.09
N ARG A 120 7.64 -14.39 9.12
CA ARG A 120 7.48 -15.22 10.33
C ARG A 120 6.81 -16.54 10.04
N ASN A 121 5.86 -16.57 9.11
CA ASN A 121 5.13 -17.76 8.71
C ASN A 121 5.84 -18.60 7.61
N ARG A 122 7.04 -18.22 7.18
CA ARG A 122 7.82 -18.97 6.16
C ARG A 122 7.97 -20.45 6.47
N LYS A 123 8.12 -20.82 7.75
CA LYS A 123 8.24 -22.22 8.20
C LYS A 123 6.97 -23.05 7.92
N LYS A 124 5.79 -22.42 7.81
CA LYS A 124 4.51 -23.10 7.52
C LYS A 124 4.32 -23.49 6.05
N TYR A 125 5.22 -23.02 5.17
CA TYR A 125 5.22 -23.35 3.73
C TYR A 125 6.31 -24.40 3.36
N ARG A 126 6.78 -25.18 4.34
CA ARG A 126 7.62 -26.37 4.08
C ARG A 126 6.71 -27.53 3.68
N PHE A 127 6.24 -27.51 2.44
CA PHE A 127 5.67 -28.68 1.77
C PHE A 127 6.77 -29.37 0.96
#